data_AF-A0A820LWE0-F1
#
_entry.id   AF-A0A820LWE0-F1
#
_cell.length_a   1.000
_cell.length_b   1.000
_cell.length_c   1.000
_cell.angle_alpha   90.00
_cell.angle_beta   90.00
_cell.angle_gamma   90.00
#
_symmetry.space_group_name_H-M   'P 1'
#
loop_
_entity.id
_entity.type
_entity.pdbx_description
1 polymer ?
#
loop_
_entity_poly.entity_id
_entity_poly.type
_entity_poly.pdbx_seq_one_letter_code
_entity_poly.pdbx_strand_id
1 'polypeptide(L)' 'MSLERFKDLLRFLRFDDRQLRDKFDHLTPIRTIFEYFVKQLPQHFILSENLTIDEQLVPFRDRCSFVQYMPNKP' A
#
# COMPACT_ATOMS: atom_id res chain seq x y z
N MET A 1 -24.56 -5.98 5.34
CA MET A 1 -24.40 -5.18 4.10
C MET A 1 -24.75 -6.06 2.92
N SER A 2 -25.44 -5.56 1.89
CA SER A 2 -25.72 -6.35 0.69
C SER A 2 -24.45 -6.55 -0.15
N LEU A 3 -24.40 -7.62 -0.93
CA LEU A 3 -23.29 -7.90 -1.86
C LEU A 3 -23.09 -6.75 -2.86
N GLU A 4 -24.18 -6.16 -3.33
CA GLU A 4 -24.16 -5.00 -4.24
C GLU A 4 -23.47 -3.81 -3.59
N ARG A 5 -23.89 -3.44 -2.38
CA ARG A 5 -23.28 -2.32 -1.64
C ARG A 5 -21.80 -2.57 -1.35
N PHE A 6 -21.40 -3.82 -1.05
CA PHE A 6 -19.99 -4.16 -0.87
C PHE A 6 -19.16 -3.89 -2.12
N LYS A 7 -19.63 -4.35 -3.29
CA LYS A 7 -18.94 -4.16 -4.57
C LYS A 7 -18.83 -2.69 -4.93
N ASP A 8 -19.87 -1.90 -4.68
CA ASP A 8 -19.85 -0.46 -4.92
C ASP A 8 -18.78 0.23 -4.07
N LEU A 9 -18.75 -0.06 -2.76
CA LEU A 9 -17.75 0.52 -1.86
C LEU A 9 -16.32 0.18 -2.30
N LEU A 10 -16.05 -1.08 -2.68
CA LEU A 10 -14.73 -1.49 -3.16
C LEU A 10 -14.30 -0.70 -4.41
N ARG A 11 -15.22 -0.42 -5.34
CA ARG A 11 -14.92 0.30 -6.58
C ARG A 11 -14.59 1.79 -6.33
N PHE A 12 -15.29 2.40 -5.38
CA PHE A 12 -15.21 3.84 -5.12
C PHE A 12 -14.24 4.22 -4.00
N LEU A 13 -13.63 3.25 -3.31
CA LEU A 13 -12.66 3.50 -2.25
C LEU A 13 -11.46 4.31 -2.76
N ARG A 14 -11.16 5.44 -2.11
CA ARG A 14 -10.01 6.32 -2.40
C ARG A 14 -9.37 6.74 -1.08
N PHE A 15 -8.06 6.97 -1.11
CA PHE A 15 -7.27 7.34 0.07
C PHE A 15 -6.54 8.68 -0.08
N ASP A 16 -6.90 9.45 -1.11
CA ASP A 16 -6.25 10.70 -1.46
C ASP A 16 -7.25 11.71 -2.06
N ASP A 17 -6.82 12.98 -2.12
CA ASP A 17 -7.48 14.00 -2.92
C ASP A 17 -6.84 14.07 -4.32
N ARG A 18 -7.66 13.82 -5.35
CA ARG A 18 -7.23 13.83 -6.74
C ARG A 18 -6.63 15.17 -7.18
N GLN A 19 -7.06 16.29 -6.59
CA GLN A 19 -6.59 17.63 -6.97
C GLN A 19 -5.17 17.91 -6.47
N LEU A 20 -4.73 17.22 -5.43
CA LEU A 20 -3.45 17.43 -4.76
C LEU A 20 -2.40 16.38 -5.15
N ARG A 21 -2.68 15.55 -6.15
CA ARG A 21 -1.76 14.48 -6.56
C ARG A 21 -0.46 15.05 -7.11
N ASP A 22 0.64 14.65 -6.49
CA ASP A 22 1.97 14.81 -7.08
C ASP A 22 2.08 13.88 -8.29
N LYS A 23 2.63 14.43 -9.38
CA LYS A 23 2.86 13.69 -10.63
C LYS A 23 4.13 12.86 -10.57
N PHE A 24 5.05 13.19 -9.68
CA PHE A 24 6.35 12.52 -9.56
C PHE A 24 6.32 11.37 -8.54
N ASP A 25 5.48 11.47 -7.51
CA ASP A 25 5.27 10.38 -6.55
C ASP A 25 4.16 9.42 -7.02
N HIS A 26 4.57 8.27 -7.57
CA HIS A 26 3.63 7.23 -8.01
C HIS A 26 2.78 6.64 -6.86
N LEU A 27 3.19 6.80 -5.59
CA LEU A 27 2.47 6.31 -4.42
C LEU A 27 1.55 7.35 -3.80
N THR A 28 1.44 8.58 -4.34
CA THR A 28 0.55 9.61 -3.80
C THR A 28 -0.87 9.11 -3.48
N PRO A 29 -1.50 8.24 -4.29
CA PRO A 29 -2.84 7.73 -3.99
C PRO A 29 -3.01 6.98 -2.67
N ILE A 30 -1.93 6.49 -2.07
CA ILE A 30 -1.94 5.75 -0.78
C ILE A 30 -0.93 6.30 0.25
N ARG A 31 -0.15 7.33 -0.12
CA ARG A 31 0.97 7.88 0.64
C ARG A 31 0.60 8.17 2.09
N THR A 32 -0.45 8.96 2.29
CA THR A 32 -0.86 9.44 3.61
C THR A 32 -1.23 8.29 4.55
N ILE A 33 -2.03 7.33 4.07
CA ILE A 33 -2.45 6.20 4.92
C ILE A 33 -1.27 5.26 5.23
N PHE A 34 -0.38 5.07 4.26
CA PHE A 34 0.78 4.19 4.42
C PHE A 34 1.79 4.77 5.40
N GLU A 35 2.09 6.07 5.30
CA GLU A 35 2.96 6.76 6.26
C GLU A 35 2.37 6.77 7.66
N TYR A 36 1.06 7.02 7.79
CA TYR A 36 0.39 6.93 9.06
C TYR A 36 0.55 5.53 9.67
N PHE A 37 0.27 4.48 8.89
CA PHE A 37 0.42 3.10 9.32
C PHE A 37 1.85 2.77 9.76
N VAL A 38 2.85 3.04 8.91
CA VAL A 38 4.27 2.77 9.20
C VAL A 38 4.74 3.53 10.44
N LYS A 39 4.29 4.77 10.63
CA LYS A 39 4.62 5.57 11.82
C LYS A 39 4.08 4.95 13.11
N GLN A 40 2.95 4.25 13.08
CA GLN A 40 2.40 3.60 14.28
C GLN A 40 3.18 2.33 14.66
N LEU A 41 3.72 1.57 13.70
CA LEU A 41 4.37 0.28 13.96
C LEU A 41 5.45 0.31 15.08
N PRO A 42 6.45 1.21 15.06
CA PRO A 42 7.49 1.23 16.08
C PRO A 42 6.98 1.70 17.45
N GLN A 43 5.84 2.39 17.52
CA GLN A 43 5.25 2.84 18.80
C GLN A 43 4.58 1.69 19.55
N HIS A 44 4.21 0.62 18.85
CA HIS A 44 3.47 -0.52 19.41
C HIS A 44 4.29 -1.80 19.54
N PHE A 45 5.57 -1.77 19.17
CA PHE A 45 6.43 -2.94 19.21
C PHE A 45 7.84 -2.58 19.69
N ILE A 46 8.33 -3.31 20.71
CA ILE A 46 9.71 -3.20 21.19
C ILE A 46 10.54 -4.26 20.46
N LEU A 47 11.56 -3.81 19.74
CA LEU A 47 12.44 -4.67 18.96
C LEU A 47 13.43 -5.43 19.87
N SER A 48 13.75 -6.68 19.50
CA SER A 48 14.83 -7.46 20.11
C SER A 48 16.19 -7.17 19.47
N GLU A 49 17.26 -7.73 20.03
CA GLU A 49 18.64 -7.57 19.56
C GLU A 49 18.84 -8.00 18.09
N ASN A 50 18.19 -9.08 17.68
CA ASN A 50 18.32 -9.62 16.31
C ASN A 50 17.17 -9.14 15.43
N LEU A 51 17.50 -8.49 14.32
CA LEU A 51 16.56 -7.97 13.32
C LEU A 51 16.98 -8.41 11.91
N THR A 52 16.00 -8.57 11.04
CA THR A 52 16.19 -8.98 9.65
C THR A 52 15.56 -7.97 8.71
N ILE A 53 16.27 -7.61 7.64
CA ILE A 53 15.77 -6.78 6.55
C ILE A 53 15.78 -7.65 5.30
N ASP A 54 14.63 -7.74 4.65
CA ASP A 54 14.41 -8.48 3.42
C ASP A 54 13.31 -7.78 2.61
N GLU A 55 13.22 -8.04 1.32
CA GLU A 55 12.19 -7.44 0.47
C GLU A 55 10.93 -8.31 0.36
N GLN A 56 9.75 -7.68 0.37
CA GLN A 56 8.47 -8.34 0.16
C GLN A 56 7.89 -7.96 -1.20
N LEU A 57 7.51 -8.94 -2.01
CA LEU A 57 6.73 -8.72 -3.24
C LEU A 57 5.24 -8.84 -2.91
N VAL A 58 4.47 -7.77 -3.16
CA VAL A 58 3.01 -7.83 -3.12
C VAL A 58 2.51 -8.17 -4.53
N PRO A 59 1.88 -9.34 -4.74
CA PRO A 59 1.47 -9.75 -6.07
C PRO A 59 0.38 -8.82 -6.58
N PHE A 60 0.63 -8.20 -7.72
CA PHE A 60 -0.34 -7.37 -8.42
C PHE A 60 -0.28 -7.67 -9.91
N ARG A 61 -1.45 -7.81 -10.53
CA ARG A 61 -1.59 -8.11 -11.95
C ARG A 61 -2.47 -7.05 -12.59
N ASP A 62 -1.88 -5.92 -12.94
CA ASP A 62 -2.47 -4.93 -13.85
C ASP A 62 -1.47 -3.80 -14.15
N ARG A 63 -1.95 -2.75 -14.81
CA ARG A 63 -1.18 -1.52 -15.08
C ARG A 63 -0.87 -0.76 -13.79
N CYS A 64 0.37 -0.87 -13.34
CA CYS A 64 0.94 -0.06 -12.28
C CYS A 64 2.42 0.21 -12.62
N SER A 65 2.85 1.48 -12.55
CA SER A 65 4.15 1.92 -13.07
C SER A 65 5.35 1.37 -12.32
N PHE A 66 5.15 0.83 -11.12
CA PHE A 66 6.20 0.35 -10.23
C PHE A 66 6.10 -1.16 -9.93
N VAL A 67 5.32 -1.91 -10.71
CA VAL A 67 5.33 -3.38 -10.63
C VAL A 67 6.65 -3.89 -11.19
N GLN A 68 7.29 -4.77 -10.43
CA GLN A 68 8.55 -5.41 -10.82
C GLN A 68 8.34 -6.91 -11.04
N TYR A 69 9.01 -7.46 -12.05
CA TYR A 69 9.06 -8.91 -12.25
C TYR A 69 10.19 -9.51 -11.41
N MET A 70 9.84 -10.45 -10.53
CA MET A 70 10.79 -11.20 -9.72
C MET A 70 10.58 -12.70 -9.95
N PRO A 71 11.35 -13.35 -10.85
CA PRO A 71 11.06 -14.71 -11.33
C PRO A 71 11.07 -15.77 -10.22
N ASN A 72 11.83 -15.54 -9.16
CA ASN A 72 12.02 -16.48 -8.07
C ASN A 72 11.07 -16.23 -6.89
N LYS A 73 10.19 -15.23 -6.97
CA LYS A 73 9.16 -14.97 -5.94
C LYS A 73 7.79 -15.50 -6.39
N PRO A 74 7.02 -16.09 -5.47
CA PRO A 74 5.71 -16.65 -5.79
C PRO A 74 4.68 -15.58 -6.21
#